data_AF-A0ABD2YRW9-F1
#
_entry.id   AF-A0ABD2YRW9-F1
#
_cell.length_a   1.000
_cell.length_b   1.000
_cell.length_c   1.000
_cell.angle_alpha   90.00
_cell.angle_beta   90.00
_cell.angle_gamma   90.00
#
_symmetry.space_group_name_H-M   'P 1'
#
loop_
_entity.id
_entity.type
_entity.pdbx_description
1 polymer ?
#
loop_
_entity_poly.entity_id
_entity_poly.type
_entity_poly.pdbx_seq_one_letter_code
_entity_poly.pdbx_strand_id
1 'polypeptide(L)'
;MDEDVVQKFQGFILNSWEQSGVVLDSSDTFDGRIECVMSLLGRVYTHKIANFNGLKAAMQIAWNFPVGYRVVELGPNSFQFFFSDKKGINKILSRRPWFFDNQFFYFETMAQWYG
;
A
#
# COMPACT_ATOMS: atom_id res chain seq x y z
N MET A 1 -23.66 -22.09 -15.37
CA MET A 1 -23.06 -20.75 -15.28
C MET A 1 -21.55 -20.82 -15.01
N ASP A 2 -20.99 -21.98 -14.64
CA ASP A 2 -19.54 -22.17 -14.49
C ASP A 2 -18.83 -22.65 -15.77
N GLU A 3 -19.51 -23.35 -16.67
CA GLU A 3 -18.90 -23.90 -17.90
C GLU A 3 -18.42 -22.82 -18.88
N ASP A 4 -19.15 -21.70 -19.00
CA ASP A 4 -18.76 -20.56 -19.84
C ASP A 4 -17.49 -19.86 -19.35
N VAL A 5 -17.27 -19.86 -18.03
CA VAL A 5 -16.07 -19.27 -17.41
C VAL A 5 -14.88 -20.18 -17.69
N VAL A 6 -15.05 -21.49 -17.47
CA VAL A 6 -14.01 -22.49 -17.73
C VAL A 6 -13.59 -22.49 -19.21
N GLN A 7 -14.53 -22.38 -20.15
CA GLN A 7 -14.21 -22.30 -21.59
C GLN A 7 -13.41 -21.05 -21.96
N LYS A 8 -13.72 -19.89 -21.35
CA LYS A 8 -12.95 -18.66 -21.60
C LYS A 8 -11.52 -18.73 -21.06
N PHE A 9 -11.31 -19.44 -19.96
CA PHE A 9 -9.96 -19.64 -19.40
C PHE A 9 -9.10 -20.62 -20.21
N GLN A 10 -9.70 -21.57 -20.94
CA GLN A 10 -8.97 -22.51 -21.80
C GLN A 10 -8.29 -21.86 -23.01
N GLY A 11 -8.65 -20.62 -23.36
CA GLY A 11 -8.01 -19.85 -24.43
C GLY A 11 -6.80 -19.01 -23.98
N PHE A 12 -6.50 -18.94 -22.68
CA PHE A 12 -5.34 -18.18 -22.18
C PHE A 12 -4.06 -18.99 -22.38
N ILE A 13 -3.40 -18.77 -23.51
CA ILE A 13 -2.06 -19.26 -23.77
C ILE A 13 -1.09 -18.14 -23.38
N LEU A 14 -0.34 -18.36 -22.30
CA LEU A 14 0.75 -17.47 -21.93
C LEU A 14 1.77 -17.43 -23.07
N ASN A 15 2.18 -16.23 -23.47
CA ASN A 15 3.23 -16.10 -24.48
C ASN A 15 4.60 -16.51 -23.90
N SER A 16 5.61 -16.64 -24.76
CA SER A 16 6.95 -17.10 -24.36
C SER A 16 7.60 -16.25 -23.26
N TRP A 17 7.26 -14.96 -23.17
CA TRP A 17 7.76 -14.07 -22.12
C TRP A 17 7.03 -14.29 -20.80
N GLU A 18 5.71 -14.45 -20.83
CA GLU A 18 4.90 -14.72 -19.63
C GLU A 18 5.19 -16.10 -19.03
N GLN A 19 5.51 -17.09 -19.88
CA GLN A 19 5.92 -18.43 -19.44
C GLN A 19 7.29 -18.45 -18.75
N SER A 20 8.15 -17.48 -19.05
CA SER A 20 9.50 -17.42 -18.47
C SER A 20 9.49 -17.07 -16.98
N GLY A 21 8.33 -16.66 -16.43
CA GLY A 21 8.22 -16.17 -15.06
C GLY A 21 8.96 -14.83 -14.86
N VAL A 22 8.69 -14.19 -13.73
CA VAL A 22 9.44 -13.00 -13.30
C VAL A 22 10.60 -13.47 -12.45
N VAL A 23 11.83 -13.36 -12.98
CA VAL A 23 13.04 -13.59 -12.18
C VAL A 23 13.33 -12.33 -11.40
N LEU A 24 13.06 -12.37 -10.09
CA LEU A 24 13.49 -11.33 -9.17
C LEU A 24 14.97 -11.54 -8.86
N ASP A 25 15.80 -10.53 -9.14
CA ASP A 25 17.20 -10.61 -8.77
C ASP A 25 17.43 -10.15 -7.31
N SER A 26 18.69 -10.26 -6.85
CA SER A 26 19.05 -9.84 -5.49
C SER A 26 18.93 -8.33 -5.25
N SER A 27 19.01 -7.52 -6.29
CA SER A 27 18.81 -6.07 -6.23
C SER A 27 17.33 -5.73 -6.09
N ASP A 28 16.46 -6.34 -6.89
CA ASP A 28 15.01 -6.13 -6.86
C ASP A 28 14.42 -6.45 -5.48
N THR A 29 14.88 -7.56 -4.88
CA THR A 29 14.46 -7.98 -3.54
C THR A 29 14.97 -7.04 -2.44
N PHE A 30 16.16 -6.46 -2.61
CA PHE A 30 16.72 -5.49 -1.69
C PHE A 30 15.98 -4.16 -1.74
N ASP A 31 15.72 -3.64 -2.94
CA ASP A 31 15.01 -2.38 -3.14
C ASP A 31 13.57 -2.47 -2.63
N GLY A 32 12.87 -3.57 -2.93
CA GLY A 32 11.52 -3.83 -2.40
C GLY A 32 11.49 -3.91 -0.87
N ARG A 33 12.54 -4.47 -0.24
CA ARG A 33 12.67 -4.49 1.22
C ARG A 33 12.87 -3.07 1.78
N ILE A 34 13.69 -2.24 1.14
CA ILE A 34 13.90 -0.85 1.57
C ILE A 34 12.58 -0.06 1.50
N GLU A 35 11.86 -0.15 0.39
CA GLU A 35 10.56 0.52 0.24
C GLU A 35 9.56 0.04 1.30
N CYS A 36 9.55 -1.25 1.61
CA CYS A 36 8.69 -1.83 2.63
C CYS A 36 9.00 -1.25 4.02
N VAL A 37 10.27 -1.16 4.40
CA VAL A 37 10.72 -0.58 5.69
C VAL A 37 10.43 0.93 5.76
N MET A 38 10.43 1.61 4.63
CA MET A 38 10.12 3.04 4.51
C MET A 38 8.64 3.31 4.20
N SER A 39 7.75 2.38 4.55
CA SER A 39 6.32 2.52 4.32
C SER A 39 5.47 2.27 5.56
N LEU A 40 4.26 2.84 5.55
CA LEU A 40 3.19 2.58 6.50
C LEU A 40 1.98 2.00 5.77
N LEU A 41 1.44 0.91 6.30
CA LEU A 41 0.11 0.42 5.93
C LEU A 41 -0.91 1.18 6.74
N GLY A 42 -1.98 1.66 6.10
CA GLY A 42 -3.05 2.40 6.73
C GLY A 42 -4.42 1.84 6.37
N ARG A 43 -5.32 1.76 7.35
CA ARG A 43 -6.72 1.36 7.14
C ARG A 43 -7.70 2.32 7.79
N VAL A 44 -8.64 2.85 7.01
CA VAL A 44 -9.74 3.68 7.50
C VAL A 44 -10.92 2.78 7.89
N TYR A 45 -11.36 2.86 9.14
CA TYR A 45 -12.49 2.07 9.65
C TYR A 45 -13.81 2.75 9.33
N THR A 46 -14.37 2.42 8.18
CA THR A 46 -15.64 2.96 7.69
C THR A 46 -16.35 1.97 6.77
N HIS A 47 -17.69 2.10 6.67
CA HIS A 47 -18.51 1.35 5.72
C HIS A 47 -18.53 1.99 4.32
N LYS A 48 -18.11 3.25 4.18
CA LYS A 48 -18.04 3.96 2.90
C LYS A 48 -16.65 3.83 2.30
N ILE A 49 -16.54 3.88 0.98
CA ILE A 49 -15.24 3.95 0.31
C ILE A 49 -14.68 5.36 0.51
N ALA A 50 -13.50 5.45 1.14
CA ALA A 50 -12.80 6.70 1.36
C ALA A 50 -12.35 7.32 0.02
N ASN A 51 -12.47 8.64 -0.10
CA ASN A 51 -11.95 9.33 -1.27
C ASN A 51 -10.41 9.29 -1.25
N PHE A 52 -9.82 8.49 -2.14
CA PHE A 52 -8.37 8.32 -2.23
C PHE A 52 -7.61 9.63 -2.40
N ASN A 53 -8.04 10.51 -3.30
CA ASN A 53 -7.39 11.80 -3.54
C ASN A 53 -7.49 12.71 -2.31
N GLY A 54 -8.64 12.72 -1.65
CA GLY A 54 -8.87 13.45 -0.41
C GLY A 54 -7.98 12.95 0.72
N LEU A 55 -7.87 11.63 0.90
CA LEU A 55 -7.02 11.00 1.90
C LEU A 55 -5.54 11.27 1.64
N LYS A 56 -5.09 11.13 0.38
CA LYS A 56 -3.72 11.44 -0.03
C LYS A 56 -3.35 12.88 0.30
N ALA A 57 -4.18 13.85 -0.06
CA ALA A 57 -3.93 15.27 0.20
C ALA A 57 -4.01 15.60 1.70
N ALA A 58 -5.02 15.08 2.40
CA ALA A 58 -5.21 15.33 3.83
C ALA A 58 -4.03 14.82 4.65
N MET A 59 -3.55 13.60 4.39
CA MET A 59 -2.41 13.02 5.10
C MET A 59 -1.10 13.74 4.76
N GLN A 60 -0.91 14.19 3.50
CA GLN A 60 0.25 14.99 3.13
C GLN A 60 0.37 16.26 3.98
N ILE A 61 -0.75 16.94 4.19
CA ILE A 61 -0.82 18.16 5.02
C ILE A 61 -0.69 17.81 6.50
N ALA A 62 -1.44 16.83 6.99
CA ALA A 62 -1.45 16.43 8.41
C ALA A 62 -0.09 15.94 8.90
N TRP A 63 0.71 15.35 8.01
CA TRP A 63 2.06 14.88 8.29
C TRP A 63 3.15 15.88 7.92
N ASN A 64 2.77 17.13 7.61
CA ASN A 64 3.68 18.23 7.32
C ASN A 64 4.62 17.93 6.15
N PHE A 65 4.04 17.55 5.00
CA PHE A 65 4.71 17.36 3.71
C PHE A 65 5.97 16.48 3.81
N PRO A 66 5.82 15.20 4.17
CA PRO A 66 6.96 14.32 4.34
C PRO A 66 7.71 14.11 3.00
N VAL A 67 9.03 13.93 3.08
CA VAL A 67 9.89 13.73 1.92
C VAL A 67 9.61 12.37 1.28
N GLY A 68 9.52 12.32 -0.05
CA GLY A 68 9.26 11.09 -0.80
C GLY A 68 7.83 10.58 -0.67
N TYR A 69 6.89 11.43 -0.24
CA TYR A 69 5.50 11.05 0.00
C TYR A 69 4.81 10.54 -1.27
N ARG A 70 4.50 9.25 -1.26
CA ARG A 70 3.69 8.58 -2.28
C ARG A 70 2.66 7.69 -1.60
N VAL A 71 1.49 7.56 -2.21
CA VAL A 71 0.40 6.73 -1.69
C VAL A 71 -0.11 5.83 -2.79
N VAL A 72 -0.36 4.56 -2.45
CA VAL A 72 -1.05 3.60 -3.30
C VAL A 72 -2.26 3.03 -2.54
N GLU A 73 -3.30 2.70 -3.29
CA GLU A 73 -4.46 1.98 -2.78
C GLU A 73 -4.21 0.48 -2.94
N LEU A 74 -4.32 -0.26 -1.83
CA LEU A 74 -4.16 -1.72 -1.80
C LEU A 74 -5.52 -2.44 -1.89
N GLY A 75 -6.61 -1.71 -1.64
CA GLY A 75 -7.97 -2.20 -1.65
C GLY A 75 -8.90 -1.22 -0.93
N PRO A 76 -10.19 -1.57 -0.76
CA PRO A 76 -11.15 -0.70 -0.12
C PRO A 76 -10.66 -0.22 1.26
N ASN A 77 -10.54 1.10 1.40
CA ASN A 77 -10.10 1.77 2.63
C ASN A 77 -8.73 1.34 3.16
N SER A 78 -7.89 0.74 2.32
CA SER A 78 -6.59 0.18 2.66
C SER A 78 -5.51 0.79 1.76
N PHE A 79 -4.50 1.40 2.37
CA PHE A 79 -3.53 2.24 1.67
C PHE A 79 -2.11 1.93 2.14
N GLN A 80 -1.13 2.12 1.28
CA GLN A 80 0.27 2.13 1.65
C GLN A 80 0.88 3.50 1.36
N PHE A 81 1.53 4.06 2.37
CA PHE A 81 2.19 5.35 2.33
C PHE A 81 3.70 5.12 2.32
N PHE A 82 4.39 5.67 1.34
CA PHE A 82 5.83 5.60 1.20
C PHE A 82 6.48 6.92 1.60
N PHE A 83 7.68 6.83 2.15
CA PHE A 83 8.47 7.95 2.62
C PHE A 83 9.94 7.74 2.26
N SER A 84 10.74 8.80 2.32
CA SER A 84 12.21 8.71 2.22
C SER A 84 12.92 9.06 3.53
N ASP A 85 12.17 9.37 4.60
CA ASP A 85 12.72 9.71 5.91
C ASP A 85 12.06 8.90 7.05
N LYS A 86 12.87 8.06 7.70
CA LYS A 86 12.45 7.22 8.83
C LYS A 86 12.10 8.04 10.08
N LYS A 87 12.71 9.22 10.28
CA LYS A 87 12.37 10.09 11.44
C LYS A 87 10.96 10.64 11.30
N GLY A 88 10.56 11.04 10.09
CA GLY A 88 9.19 11.42 9.74
C GLY A 88 8.18 10.32 10.06
N ILE A 89 8.47 9.08 9.67
CA ILE A 89 7.63 7.91 9.99
C ILE A 89 7.41 7.78 11.51
N ASN A 90 8.49 7.77 12.30
CA ASN A 90 8.38 7.63 13.75
C ASN A 90 7.54 8.74 14.41
N LYS A 91 7.63 9.97 13.88
CA LYS A 91 6.82 11.11 14.35
C LYS A 91 5.34 10.96 14.02
N ILE A 92 5.01 10.37 12.86
CA ILE A 92 3.63 10.04 12.50
C ILE A 92 3.08 8.98 13.47
N LEU A 93 3.87 7.94 13.74
CA LEU A 93 3.45 6.84 14.61
C LEU A 93 3.27 7.26 16.08
N SER A 94 4.07 8.20 16.58
CA SER A 94 3.98 8.68 17.97
C SER A 94 2.77 9.58 18.23
N ARG A 95 2.09 10.06 17.18
CA ARG A 95 0.93 10.97 17.27
C ARG A 95 -0.42 10.26 17.11
N ARG A 96 -0.44 8.94 17.18
CA ARG A 96 -1.69 8.15 17.20
C ARG A 96 -2.55 8.53 18.43
N PRO A 97 -3.89 8.45 18.35
CA PRO A 97 -4.68 7.97 17.22
C PRO A 97 -4.82 8.99 16.09
N TRP A 98 -5.08 8.51 14.88
CA TRP A 98 -5.35 9.34 13.71
C TRP A 98 -6.79 9.16 13.24
N PHE A 99 -7.29 10.18 12.55
CA PHE A 99 -8.64 10.19 11.99
C PHE A 99 -8.62 10.75 10.57
N PHE A 100 -9.53 10.25 9.74
CA PHE A 100 -9.81 10.78 8.41
C PHE A 100 -11.33 10.82 8.22
N ASP A 101 -11.87 11.97 7.84
CA ASP A 101 -13.32 12.17 7.63
C ASP A 101 -14.17 11.70 8.84
N ASN A 102 -13.71 12.04 10.04
CA ASN A 102 -14.32 11.63 11.32
C ASN A 102 -14.40 10.10 11.54
N GLN A 103 -13.60 9.33 10.80
CA GLN A 103 -13.46 7.88 10.94
C GLN A 103 -12.09 7.54 11.52
N PHE A 104 -12.03 6.48 12.32
CA PHE A 104 -10.77 6.02 12.90
C PHE A 104 -9.81 5.57 11.80
N PHE A 105 -8.56 6.05 11.87
CA PHE A 105 -7.52 5.71 10.92
C PHE A 105 -6.36 5.04 11.65
N TYR A 106 -6.18 3.75 11.38
CA TYR A 106 -5.08 2.98 11.92
C TYR A 106 -3.91 2.91 10.95
N PHE A 107 -2.69 2.88 11.48
CA PHE A 107 -1.48 2.65 10.71
C PHE A 107 -0.59 1.62 11.38
N GLU A 108 0.21 0.91 10.60
CA GLU A 108 1.24 -0.02 11.08
C GLU A 108 2.42 -0.09 10.11
N THR A 109 3.58 -0.52 10.61
CA THR A 109 4.75 -0.80 9.76
C THR A 109 4.71 -2.28 9.35
N MET A 110 5.07 -2.60 8.11
CA MET A 110 5.16 -4.00 7.67
C MET A 110 6.24 -4.78 8.43
N ALA A 111 7.23 -4.10 9.03
CA ALA A 111 8.24 -4.73 9.87
C ALA A 111 7.66 -5.52 11.07
N GLN A 112 6.45 -5.19 11.53
CA GLN A 112 5.81 -5.91 12.64
C GLN A 112 5.17 -7.24 12.24
N TRP A 113 4.93 -7.48 10.94
CA TRP A 113 4.28 -8.70 10.44
C TRP A 113 5.26 -9.86 10.17
N TYR A 114 6.56 -9.56 10.08
CA TYR A 114 7.61 -10.54 9.79
C TYR A 114 8.61 -10.72 10.95
N GLY A 115 8.26 -10.24 12.14
CA GLY A 115 9.08 -10.31 13.36
C GLY A 115 8.70 -11.46 14.28
#